data_AF-A0A7W1KNL8-F1
#
_entry.id   AF-A0A7W1KNL8-F1
#
_cell.length_a   1.000
_cell.length_b   1.000
_cell.length_c   1.000
_cell.angle_alpha   90.00
_cell.angle_beta   90.00
_cell.angle_gamma   90.00
#
_symmetry.space_group_name_H-M   'P 1'
#
loop_
_entity.id
_entity.type
_entity.pdbx_description
1 polymer ?
#
loop_
_entity_poly.entity_id
_entity_poly.type
_entity_poly.pdbx_seq_one_letter_code
_entity_poly.pdbx_strand_id
1 'polypeptide(L)'
;MATQTHRTIDAVWRIESAPHRRPHPDRARRRVAEDLAQDALVAALEKWPTAGVPDNPGAWLMATAKHRAIDLLRRAQMLERKHQEVGYEMDARQELAVPDLHAAIDDDIGDATRPWLPPFGARARRGSTGPVRPTRYRAR
;
A
#
# COMPACT_ATOMS: atom_id res chain seq x y z
N MET A 1 -10.99 -32.78 29.95
CA MET A 1 -10.26 -32.84 28.66
C MET A 1 -9.96 -31.45 28.11
N ALA A 2 -10.94 -30.55 27.91
CA ALA A 2 -10.71 -29.17 27.46
C ALA A 2 -9.67 -28.38 28.29
N THR A 3 -9.67 -28.56 29.62
CA THR A 3 -8.69 -27.95 30.53
C THR A 3 -7.27 -28.49 30.37
N GLN A 4 -7.09 -29.75 29.95
CA GLN A 4 -5.76 -30.31 29.65
C GLN A 4 -5.21 -29.74 28.35
N THR A 5 -6.05 -29.66 27.31
CA THR A 5 -5.70 -29.08 26.01
C THR A 5 -5.27 -27.61 26.17
N HIS A 6 -6.04 -26.80 26.91
CA HIS A 6 -5.66 -25.41 27.19
C HIS A 6 -4.32 -25.30 27.93
N ARG A 7 -4.07 -26.15 28.95
CA ARG A 7 -2.78 -26.12 29.67
C ARG A 7 -1.60 -26.48 28.78
N THR A 8 -1.75 -27.45 27.88
CA THR A 8 -0.68 -27.80 26.94
C THR A 8 -0.46 -26.70 25.92
N ILE A 9 -1.53 -26.08 25.41
CA ILE A 9 -1.45 -24.92 24.53
C ILE A 9 -0.70 -23.77 25.22
N ASP A 10 -1.08 -23.42 26.45
CA ASP A 10 -0.43 -22.36 27.21
C ASP A 10 1.04 -22.68 27.47
N ALA A 11 1.39 -23.93 27.81
CA ALA A 11 2.76 -24.35 28.05
C ALA A 11 3.63 -24.24 26.78
N VAL A 12 3.11 -24.74 25.65
CA VAL A 12 3.79 -24.67 24.35
C VAL A 12 3.93 -23.23 23.90
N TRP A 13 2.86 -22.44 24.02
CA TRP A 13 2.91 -21.02 23.70
C TRP A 13 3.95 -20.30 24.57
N ARG A 14 4.04 -20.59 25.87
CA ARG A 14 5.03 -19.96 26.76
C ARG A 14 6.47 -20.25 26.34
N ILE A 15 6.73 -21.46 25.86
CA ILE A 15 8.05 -21.91 25.37
C ILE A 15 8.37 -21.25 24.02
N GLU A 16 7.42 -21.26 23.10
CA GLU A 16 7.61 -20.79 21.71
C GLU A 16 7.49 -19.26 21.55
N SER A 17 6.89 -18.54 22.52
CA SER A 17 6.74 -17.07 22.47
C SER A 17 8.03 -16.31 22.75
N ALA A 18 9.05 -16.97 23.31
CA ALA A 18 10.27 -16.31 23.78
C ALA A 18 11.17 -15.79 22.64
N PRO A 19 11.35 -16.49 21.50
CA PRO A 19 12.20 -16.03 20.41
C PRO A 19 11.56 -14.92 19.56
N HIS A 20 10.24 -14.97 19.35
CA HIS A 20 9.55 -14.12 18.38
C HIS A 20 9.40 -12.66 18.81
N ARG A 21 9.63 -12.40 20.10
CA ARG A 21 9.55 -11.06 20.71
C ARG A 21 10.85 -10.25 20.56
N ARG A 22 11.92 -10.84 20.00
CA ARG A 22 13.17 -10.10 19.78
C ARG A 22 12.94 -8.97 18.77
N PRO A 23 13.53 -7.78 18.99
CA PRO A 23 13.41 -6.69 18.04
C PRO A 23 14.03 -7.11 16.70
N HIS A 24 13.16 -7.25 15.70
CA HIS A 24 13.56 -7.49 14.31
C HIS A 24 13.64 -6.12 13.59
N PRO A 25 14.67 -5.89 12.74
CA PRO A 25 14.82 -4.61 12.02
C PRO A 25 13.64 -4.30 11.09
N ASP A 26 12.99 -5.34 10.58
CA ASP A 26 11.78 -5.24 9.76
C ASP A 26 10.51 -5.52 10.59
N ARG A 27 9.74 -4.45 10.86
CA ARG A 27 8.46 -4.53 11.59
C ARG A 27 7.37 -5.26 10.81
N ALA A 28 7.38 -5.20 9.48
CA ALA A 28 6.37 -5.84 8.64
C ALA A 28 6.53 -7.37 8.69
N ARG A 29 7.77 -7.86 8.56
CA ARG A 29 8.06 -9.30 8.71
C ARG A 29 7.67 -9.84 10.09
N ARG A 30 7.91 -9.06 11.16
CA ARG A 30 7.51 -9.47 12.51
C ARG A 30 6.00 -9.64 12.62
N ARG A 31 5.22 -8.67 12.14
CA ARG A 31 3.75 -8.72 12.14
C ARG A 31 3.23 -9.96 11.39
N VAL A 32 3.73 -10.21 10.18
CA VAL A 32 3.32 -11.40 9.40
C VAL A 32 3.58 -12.68 10.19
N ALA A 33 4.74 -12.79 10.84
CA ALA A 33 5.05 -13.98 11.60
C ALA A 33 4.27 -14.07 12.93
N GLU A 34 3.89 -12.95 13.55
CA GLU A 34 2.94 -12.92 14.68
C GLU A 34 1.56 -13.43 14.24
N ASP A 35 1.06 -12.98 13.09
CA ASP A 35 -0.23 -13.41 12.54
C ASP A 35 -0.24 -14.91 12.23
N LEU A 36 0.84 -15.42 11.62
CA LEU A 36 1.00 -16.85 11.33
C LEU A 36 1.03 -17.72 12.59
N ALA A 37 1.67 -17.23 13.65
CA ALA A 37 1.70 -17.94 14.94
C ALA A 37 0.31 -17.97 15.59
N GLN A 38 -0.46 -16.87 15.49
CA GLN A 38 -1.84 -16.82 15.97
C GLN A 38 -2.74 -17.77 15.18
N ASP A 39 -2.65 -17.80 13.85
CA ASP A 39 -3.40 -18.73 13.00
C ASP A 39 -3.14 -20.20 13.38
N ALA A 40 -1.89 -20.55 13.65
CA ALA A 40 -1.52 -21.90 14.09
C ALA A 40 -2.13 -22.24 15.46
N LEU A 41 -2.15 -21.27 16.37
CA LEU A 41 -2.75 -21.41 17.69
C LEU A 41 -4.28 -21.60 17.61
N VAL A 42 -4.95 -20.83 16.76
CA VAL A 42 -6.39 -20.99 16.50
C VAL A 42 -6.68 -22.39 15.98
N ALA A 43 -5.91 -22.87 15.00
CA ALA A 43 -6.08 -24.23 14.47
C ALA A 43 -5.86 -25.32 15.54
N ALA A 44 -4.94 -25.11 16.48
CA ALA A 44 -4.75 -26.02 17.61
C ALA A 44 -5.97 -26.03 18.55
N LEU A 45 -6.50 -24.85 18.89
CA LEU A 45 -7.68 -24.69 19.73
C LEU A 45 -8.93 -25.32 19.10
N GLU A 46 -9.06 -25.29 17.78
CA GLU A 46 -10.17 -25.92 17.06
C GLU A 46 -10.02 -27.45 16.99
N LYS A 47 -8.80 -27.96 16.75
CA LYS A 47 -8.57 -29.37 16.40
C LYS A 47 -8.24 -30.26 17.59
N TRP A 48 -7.45 -29.79 18.56
CA TRP A 48 -6.98 -30.62 19.66
C TRP A 48 -8.05 -31.04 20.67
N PRO A 49 -9.17 -30.31 20.90
CA PRO A 49 -10.23 -30.79 21.79
C PRO A 49 -10.89 -32.09 21.32
N THR A 50 -10.95 -32.32 20.00
CA THR A 50 -11.59 -33.49 19.40
C THR A 50 -10.58 -34.56 18.97
N ALA A 51 -9.46 -34.15 18.36
CA ALA A 51 -8.43 -35.06 17.85
C ALA A 51 -7.37 -35.44 18.89
N GLY A 52 -7.32 -34.75 20.03
CA GLY A 52 -6.24 -34.85 21.01
C GLY A 52 -5.04 -33.97 20.67
N VAL A 53 -4.13 -33.82 21.64
CA VAL A 53 -2.88 -33.06 21.47
C VAL A 53 -1.85 -33.99 20.81
N PRO A 54 -1.13 -33.55 19.75
CA PRO A 54 -0.07 -34.34 19.12
C PRO A 54 1.09 -34.60 20.08
N ASP A 55 1.87 -35.67 19.83
CA ASP A 55 3.06 -36.00 20.63
C ASP A 55 4.11 -34.88 20.65
N ASN A 56 4.27 -34.16 19.52
CA ASN A 56 5.10 -32.97 19.43
C ASN A 56 4.26 -31.75 19.00
N PRO A 57 3.67 -31.02 19.95
CA PRO A 57 2.79 -29.90 19.65
C PRO A 57 3.56 -28.70 19.06
N GLY A 58 4.81 -28.45 19.46
CA GLY A 58 5.64 -27.37 18.91
C GLY A 58 5.95 -27.57 17.43
N ALA A 59 6.36 -28.78 17.03
CA ALA A 59 6.58 -29.12 15.63
C ALA A 59 5.29 -29.01 14.80
N TRP A 60 4.15 -29.42 15.36
CA TRP A 60 2.86 -29.31 14.70
C TRP A 60 2.45 -27.84 14.46
N LEU A 61 2.65 -26.96 15.45
CA LEU A 61 2.39 -25.53 15.32
C LEU A 61 3.28 -24.89 14.26
N MET A 62 4.59 -25.20 14.28
CA MET A 62 5.53 -24.68 13.28
C MET A 62 5.16 -25.13 11.86
N ALA A 63 4.80 -26.41 11.68
CA ALA A 63 4.34 -26.92 10.40
C ALA A 63 3.06 -26.21 9.92
N THR A 64 2.12 -25.98 10.83
CA THR A 64 0.86 -25.27 10.53
C THR A 64 1.13 -23.82 10.13
N ALA A 65 1.96 -23.10 10.87
CA ALA A 65 2.37 -21.73 10.53
C ALA A 65 3.08 -21.68 9.16
N LYS A 66 3.97 -22.65 8.87
CA LYS A 66 4.65 -22.74 7.57
C LYS A 66 3.68 -22.97 6.41
N HIS A 67 2.69 -23.85 6.56
CA HIS A 67 1.66 -24.05 5.54
C HIS A 67 0.86 -22.76 5.29
N ARG A 68 0.47 -22.05 6.35
CA ARG A 68 -0.22 -20.76 6.23
C ARG A 68 0.62 -19.71 5.52
N ALA A 69 1.93 -19.65 5.80
CA ALA A 69 2.85 -18.75 5.10
C ALA A 69 2.90 -19.04 3.60
N ILE A 70 2.97 -20.33 3.23
CA ILE A 70 2.94 -20.77 1.83
C ILE A 70 1.63 -20.37 1.16
N ASP A 71 0.50 -20.55 1.85
CA ASP A 71 -0.81 -20.20 1.32
C ASP A 71 -0.97 -18.69 1.11
N LEU A 72 -0.43 -17.85 2.02
CA LEU A 72 -0.37 -16.41 1.83
C LEU A 72 0.44 -16.02 0.59
N LEU A 73 1.61 -16.63 0.39
CA LEU A 73 2.45 -16.39 -0.80
C LEU A 73 1.73 -16.80 -2.08
N ARG A 74 1.07 -17.96 -2.09
CA ARG A 74 0.27 -18.43 -3.24
C ARG A 74 -0.87 -17.47 -3.54
N ARG A 75 -1.59 -16.98 -2.52
CA ARG A 75 -2.66 -15.99 -2.69
C ARG A 75 -2.15 -14.68 -3.27
N ALA A 76 -1.00 -14.19 -2.78
CA ALA A 76 -0.38 -12.97 -3.30
C ALA A 76 -0.01 -13.11 -4.78
N GLN A 77 0.59 -14.23 -5.18
CA GLN A 77 0.91 -14.51 -6.59
C GLN A 77 -0.33 -14.59 -7.48
N MET A 78 -1.41 -15.22 -7.00
CA MET A 78 -2.67 -15.28 -7.76
C MET A 78 -3.32 -13.92 -7.92
N LEU A 79 -3.28 -13.07 -6.88
CA LEU A 79 -3.80 -11.70 -6.94
C LEU A 79 -3.00 -10.86 -7.94
N GLU A 80 -1.68 -10.95 -7.91
CA GLU A 80 -0.79 -10.26 -8.86
C GLU A 80 -1.12 -10.64 -10.31
N ARG A 81 -1.25 -11.94 -10.59
CA ARG A 81 -1.63 -12.42 -11.93
C ARG A 81 -2.98 -11.86 -12.39
N LYS A 82 -3.98 -11.83 -11.50
CA LYS A 82 -5.31 -11.29 -11.81
C LYS A 82 -5.27 -9.77 -12.04
N HIS A 83 -4.46 -9.04 -11.26
CA HIS A 83 -4.29 -7.60 -11.47
C HIS A 83 -3.66 -7.32 -12.84
N GLN A 84 -2.69 -8.12 -13.26
CA GLN A 84 -2.10 -8.01 -14.59
C GLN A 84 -3.13 -8.29 -15.69
N GLU A 85 -3.93 -9.36 -15.54
CA GLU A 85 -5.01 -9.69 -16.48
C GLU A 85 -6.03 -8.55 -16.62
N VAL A 86 -6.48 -7.98 -15.49
CA VAL A 86 -7.38 -6.81 -15.50
C VAL A 86 -6.70 -5.59 -16.13
N GLY A 87 -5.42 -5.36 -15.86
CA GLY A 87 -4.65 -4.28 -16.48
C GLY A 87 -4.63 -4.41 -18.01
N TYR A 88 -4.36 -5.61 -18.53
CA TYR A 88 -4.39 -5.88 -19.98
C TYR A 88 -5.79 -5.70 -20.58
N GLU A 89 -6.85 -6.14 -19.90
CA GLU A 89 -8.22 -5.93 -20.37
C GLU A 89 -8.60 -4.45 -20.40
N MET A 90 -8.15 -3.68 -19.41
CA MET A 90 -8.39 -2.24 -19.35
C MET A 90 -7.62 -1.50 -20.46
N ASP A 91 -6.34 -1.80 -20.64
CA ASP A 91 -5.51 -1.21 -21.70
C ASP A 91 -6.08 -1.52 -23.09
N ALA A 92 -6.50 -2.77 -23.34
CA ALA A 92 -7.11 -3.17 -24.61
C ALA A 92 -8.44 -2.45 -24.88
N ARG A 93 -9.26 -2.22 -23.85
CA ARG A 93 -10.49 -1.41 -23.98
C ARG A 93 -10.18 0.05 -24.24
N GLN A 94 -9.12 0.58 -23.64
CA GLN A 94 -8.72 1.97 -23.80
C GLN A 94 -8.19 2.20 -25.22
N GLU A 95 -7.36 1.29 -25.74
CA GLU A 95 -6.84 1.34 -27.11
C GLU A 95 -7.95 1.26 -28.17
N LEU A 96 -8.99 0.45 -27.95
CA LEU A 96 -10.18 0.40 -28.79
C LEU A 96 -11.09 1.64 -28.66
N ALA A 97 -11.00 2.36 -27.54
CA ALA A 97 -11.82 3.54 -27.23
C ALA A 97 -11.14 4.87 -27.59
N VAL A 98 -9.87 4.87 -28.02
CA VAL A 98 -9.20 6.05 -28.58
C VAL A 98 -9.33 6.02 -30.11
N PRO A 99 -10.40 6.59 -30.72
CA PRO A 99 -10.31 6.95 -32.13
C PRO A 99 -9.20 8.00 -32.27
N ASP A 100 -8.44 7.91 -33.37
CA ASP A 100 -7.27 8.72 -33.72
C ASP A 100 -7.26 10.11 -33.04
N LEU A 101 -6.66 10.15 -31.85
CA LEU A 101 -6.55 11.37 -31.05
C LEU A 101 -5.74 12.43 -31.81
N HIS A 102 -4.91 12.01 -32.77
CA HIS A 102 -4.15 12.88 -33.65
C HIS A 102 -5.03 13.55 -34.72
N ALA A 103 -6.03 12.85 -35.27
CA ALA A 103 -7.00 13.44 -36.20
C ALA A 103 -8.01 14.38 -35.51
N ALA A 104 -8.35 14.13 -34.24
CA ALA A 104 -9.30 14.96 -33.49
C ALA A 104 -8.71 16.30 -33.00
N ILE A 105 -7.38 16.47 -33.05
CA ILE A 105 -6.69 17.70 -32.61
C ILE A 105 -6.53 18.72 -33.76
N ASP A 106 -6.59 18.28 -35.02
CA ASP A 106 -6.32 19.14 -36.19
C ASP A 106 -7.50 20.10 -36.51
N ASP A 107 -8.72 19.81 -36.04
CA ASP A 107 -9.94 20.51 -36.49
C ASP A 107 -10.43 21.67 -35.58
N ASP A 108 -9.79 21.95 -34.42
CA ASP A 108 -10.34 22.96 -33.48
C ASP A 108 -9.31 23.80 -32.69
N ILE A 109 -8.14 24.08 -33.27
CA ILE A 109 -7.25 25.15 -32.75
C ILE A 109 -7.20 26.29 -33.78
N GLY A 110 -8.39 26.79 -34.12
CA GLY A 110 -8.56 28.07 -34.80
C GLY A 110 -8.75 29.20 -33.79
N ASP A 111 -7.76 30.08 -33.68
CA ASP A 111 -7.86 31.42 -33.08
C ASP A 111 -8.14 31.55 -31.57
N ALA A 112 -7.08 31.48 -30.76
CA ALA A 112 -7.04 32.20 -29.49
C ALA A 112 -5.61 32.63 -29.12
N THR A 113 -4.97 33.46 -29.94
CA THR A 113 -3.84 34.27 -29.46
C THR A 113 -4.37 35.48 -28.70
N ARG A 114 -5.04 35.24 -27.56
CA ARG A 114 -5.46 36.31 -26.65
C ARG A 114 -4.68 36.21 -25.34
N PRO A 115 -3.79 37.18 -25.05
CA PRO A 115 -3.19 37.31 -23.73
C PRO A 115 -4.28 37.58 -22.69
N TRP A 116 -4.24 36.83 -21.59
CA TRP A 116 -5.19 36.87 -20.49
C TRP A 116 -5.38 38.31 -19.96
N LEU A 117 -6.54 38.91 -20.26
CA LEU A 117 -6.97 40.20 -19.71
C LEU A 117 -7.92 39.93 -18.52
N PRO A 118 -7.66 40.45 -17.32
CA PRO A 118 -8.56 40.33 -16.18
C PRO A 118 -9.80 41.24 -16.34
N PRO A 119 -10.95 40.87 -15.76
CA PRO A 119 -12.17 41.66 -15.84
C PRO A 119 -12.12 42.85 -14.86
N PHE A 120 -12.84 43.91 -15.24
CA PHE A 120 -13.09 45.17 -14.53
C PHE A 120 -12.13 46.35 -14.82
N GLY A 121 -12.72 47.34 -15.49
CA GLY A 121 -12.08 48.60 -15.82
C GLY A 121 -12.03 49.56 -14.64
N ALA A 122 -10.87 50.20 -14.48
CA ALA A 122 -10.76 51.48 -13.81
C ALA A 122 -9.95 52.41 -14.72
N ARG A 123 -10.66 53.39 -15.31
CA ARG A 123 -10.08 54.51 -16.04
C ARG A 123 -10.31 55.77 -15.20
N ALA A 124 -9.24 56.39 -14.72
CA ALA A 124 -9.02 57.84 -14.68
C ALA A 124 -7.73 58.10 -13.87
N ARG A 125 -6.62 58.50 -14.51
CA ARG A 125 -6.22 59.84 -14.98
C ARG A 125 -5.56 60.73 -13.90
N ARG A 126 -4.26 60.97 -14.18
CA ARG A 126 -3.53 62.26 -14.23
C ARG A 126 -3.06 62.91 -12.93
N GLY A 127 -1.75 63.23 -12.90
CA GLY A 127 -1.09 64.15 -11.99
C GLY A 127 0.37 63.73 -11.75
N SER A 128 1.30 64.08 -12.66
CA SER A 128 2.16 65.28 -12.55
C SER A 128 3.37 65.06 -11.61
N THR A 129 4.53 64.73 -12.20
CA THR A 129 5.73 65.60 -12.28
C THR A 129 6.62 65.63 -11.03
N GLY A 130 7.84 65.11 -11.13
CA GLY A 130 8.93 65.38 -10.18
C GLY A 130 10.16 64.49 -10.43
N PRO A 131 11.41 65.01 -10.45
CA PRO A 131 12.43 64.52 -11.38
C PRO A 131 13.36 63.43 -10.84
N VAL A 132 13.92 62.70 -11.80
CA VAL A 132 15.02 61.72 -11.71
C VAL A 132 16.35 62.41 -11.37
N ARG A 133 17.12 61.89 -10.39
CA ARG A 133 18.60 61.94 -10.33
C ARG A 133 19.19 61.16 -9.12
N PRO A 134 20.51 60.84 -9.06
CA PRO A 134 21.02 59.56 -9.54
C PRO A 134 21.77 58.76 -8.46
N THR A 135 22.21 57.57 -8.88
CA THR A 135 23.16 56.64 -8.26
C THR A 135 24.30 57.26 -7.45
N ARG A 136 24.60 56.67 -6.27
CA ARG A 136 25.98 56.41 -5.83
C ARG A 136 26.09 55.11 -5.03
N TYR A 137 26.94 54.24 -5.56
CA TYR A 137 27.62 53.14 -4.89
C TYR A 137 28.59 53.72 -3.84
N ARG A 138 28.65 53.16 -2.62
CA ARG A 138 29.92 53.06 -1.88
C ARG A 138 29.88 51.93 -0.85
N ALA A 139 30.93 51.12 -0.95
CA ALA A 139 31.25 49.98 -0.12
C ALA A 139 31.53 50.36 1.34
N ARG A 140 31.36 49.37 2.21
CA ARG A 140 32.24 49.15 3.35
C ARG A 140 32.53 47.66 3.48
#